data_AF-A0A8C2R6E3-F1
#
_entry.id   AF-A0A8C2R6E3-F1
#
_cell.length_a   1.000
_cell.length_b   1.000
_cell.length_c   1.000
_cell.angle_alpha   90.00
_cell.angle_beta   90.00
_cell.angle_gamma   90.00
#
_symmetry.space_group_name_H-M   'P 1'
#
loop_
_entity.id
_entity.type
_entity.pdbx_description
1 polymer ?
#
loop_
_entity_poly.entity_id
_entity_poly.type
_entity_poly.pdbx_seq_one_letter_code
_entity_poly.pdbx_strand_id
1 'polypeptide(L)'
;MRDFLFLGSLHSSGKSRSPGGDLGAKKKKKKQKRKKEKPNSGGTKSDSASDSQEIKIQPPSKNSTIPMQKLQDIQRAMELLSACQGPARNIDEAAKHRYQFWDTQPVPKLNEVITSHGAIEADKENVRQEPYSLPQGFMWDTLDLGNAEVLRELYTLLNENYVEDDDNMFRFDYSPEFLLCVKKMVEINFLCVHKKLRSKRVAPVLIREITRRVNLEGIFQAVYTAGVVLPKPVATCRYWHRSLNPRKLVEVKFSHLSRNMTLQRTMKLYRLPDVTKTSGLRPMEPRDIKAVQELTNTYLKQFHLAPVMDEEEVAHWFLPQEHIIDTFVVENSSGKLTDFLSFYTLPSTVMHHPAHKSLKAAYSFYNIHTETPLLDLMSDALIIAKLKGFDVFNALDLMENKTFLEKLKFGIGDGNLQYYLYNWRCPGTESEKVGLVLQ
;
A
#
# COMPACT_ATOMS: atom_id res chain seq x y z
N MET A 1 -7.33 9.98 -16.32
CA MET A 1 -8.49 10.49 -15.55
C MET A 1 -8.69 9.55 -14.39
N ARG A 2 -8.33 9.99 -13.18
CA ARG A 2 -8.43 9.20 -11.96
C ARG A 2 -9.55 9.80 -11.14
N ASP A 3 -10.60 9.02 -10.92
CA ASP A 3 -11.77 9.42 -10.15
C ASP A 3 -11.67 8.83 -8.75
N PHE A 4 -11.51 9.67 -7.74
CA PHE A 4 -11.53 9.26 -6.33
C PHE A 4 -12.93 9.39 -5.76
N LEU A 5 -13.42 8.33 -5.12
CA LEU A 5 -14.76 8.26 -4.55
C LEU A 5 -14.71 8.24 -3.03
N PHE A 6 -15.33 9.25 -2.41
CA PHE A 6 -15.46 9.31 -0.96
C PHE A 6 -16.91 9.45 -0.49
N LEU A 7 -17.12 9.01 0.75
CA LEU A 7 -18.38 9.09 1.49
C LEU A 7 -18.22 10.08 2.63
N GLY A 8 -18.58 11.34 2.38
CA GLY A 8 -18.67 12.38 3.41
C GLY A 8 -19.97 12.29 4.20
N SER A 9 -19.89 12.53 5.52
CA SER A 9 -21.06 12.76 6.37
C SER A 9 -21.17 14.26 6.69
N LEU A 10 -22.31 14.85 6.34
CA LEU A 10 -22.66 16.22 6.71
C LEU A 10 -22.82 16.34 8.23
N HIS A 11 -21.94 17.12 8.87
CA HIS A 11 -22.32 17.79 10.12
C HIS A 11 -22.93 19.15 9.76
N SER A 12 -24.18 19.32 10.21
CA SER A 12 -24.99 20.53 10.08
C SER A 12 -24.25 21.79 10.54
N SER A 13 -24.30 22.79 9.68
CA SER A 13 -24.07 24.19 9.99
C SER A 13 -25.09 24.74 10.99
N GLY A 14 -24.69 25.77 11.76
CA GLY A 14 -25.63 26.70 12.40
C GLY A 14 -25.23 27.24 13.77
N LYS A 15 -24.44 28.32 13.82
CA LYS A 15 -24.92 29.68 14.19
C LYS A 15 -23.77 30.68 14.31
N SER A 16 -23.88 31.73 13.50
CA SER A 16 -23.17 33.00 13.58
C SER A 16 -23.58 33.81 14.80
N ARG A 17 -22.60 34.47 15.44
CA ARG A 17 -22.74 35.76 16.14
C ARG A 17 -21.33 36.35 16.38
N SER A 18 -21.09 37.51 15.78
CA SER A 18 -19.95 38.41 16.03
C SER A 18 -20.46 39.64 16.83
N PRO A 19 -19.63 40.64 17.15
CA PRO A 19 -18.43 40.63 17.98
C PRO A 19 -18.58 41.61 19.19
N GLY A 20 -17.78 41.45 20.24
CA GLY A 20 -17.70 42.42 21.34
C GLY A 20 -16.40 42.26 22.11
N GLY A 21 -15.52 43.26 22.01
CA GLY A 21 -14.24 43.29 22.72
C GLY A 21 -14.39 43.73 24.17
N ASP A 22 -13.41 43.37 25.01
CA ASP A 22 -12.74 44.31 25.91
C ASP A 22 -11.41 43.73 26.43
N LEU A 23 -10.53 44.65 26.80
CA LEU A 23 -9.15 44.52 27.27
C LEU A 23 -9.04 43.96 28.70
N GLY A 24 -7.87 43.43 29.05
CA GLY A 24 -7.27 43.73 30.36
C GLY A 24 -6.82 42.59 31.29
N ALA A 25 -5.49 42.54 31.47
CA ALA A 25 -4.78 42.40 32.75
C ALA A 25 -4.42 41.00 33.35
N LYS A 26 -3.10 40.88 33.51
CA LYS A 26 -2.30 39.90 34.29
C LYS A 26 -2.73 39.80 35.77
N LYS A 27 -2.60 38.61 36.38
CA LYS A 27 -1.99 38.46 37.72
C LYS A 27 -1.47 37.05 38.03
N LYS A 28 -0.21 37.02 38.53
CA LYS A 28 0.54 35.89 39.11
C LYS A 28 -0.02 35.45 40.48
N LYS A 29 0.15 34.15 40.81
CA LYS A 29 0.56 33.51 42.11
C LYS A 29 -0.07 32.10 42.18
N LYS A 30 0.47 31.04 42.80
CA LYS A 30 1.71 30.76 43.55
C LYS A 30 1.81 29.23 43.67
N LYS A 31 3.06 28.75 43.71
CA LYS A 31 3.56 27.39 43.89
C LYS A 31 3.23 26.83 45.29
N GLN A 32 2.90 25.55 45.42
CA GLN A 32 3.18 24.77 46.63
C GLN A 32 3.59 23.33 46.29
N LYS A 33 4.60 22.87 47.02
CA LYS A 33 5.46 21.68 46.85
C LYS A 33 5.42 20.95 48.19
N ARG A 34 5.42 19.60 48.22
CA ARG A 34 5.96 18.68 49.27
C ARG A 34 5.21 17.32 49.18
N LYS A 35 5.78 16.15 49.45
CA LYS A 35 7.16 15.67 49.68
C LYS A 35 7.10 14.12 49.63
N LYS A 36 8.17 13.48 49.18
CA LYS A 36 8.49 12.04 49.34
C LYS A 36 8.69 11.70 50.82
N GLU A 37 8.40 10.45 51.20
CA GLU A 37 9.26 9.63 52.07
C GLU A 37 8.85 8.12 52.04
N LYS A 38 9.88 7.26 52.02
CA LYS A 38 9.94 5.80 52.27
C LYS A 38 11.17 5.68 53.21
N PRO A 39 11.28 4.70 54.13
CA PRO A 39 11.89 3.41 53.75
C PRO A 39 11.58 2.17 54.65
N ASN A 40 11.94 0.97 54.12
CA ASN A 40 12.46 -0.28 54.77
C ASN A 40 11.68 -1.00 55.91
N SER A 41 11.77 -2.31 56.18
CA SER A 41 12.64 -3.45 55.77
C SER A 41 12.14 -4.79 56.37
N GLY A 42 12.47 -5.94 55.72
CA GLY A 42 12.61 -7.31 56.30
C GLY A 42 11.32 -8.09 56.64
N GLY A 43 11.17 -9.41 56.52
CA GLY A 43 12.01 -10.55 56.15
C GLY A 43 11.46 -11.84 56.79
N THR A 44 11.47 -12.96 56.04
CA THR A 44 11.44 -14.41 56.44
C THR A 44 10.15 -15.20 56.82
N LYS A 45 9.87 -16.21 55.96
CA LYS A 45 9.63 -17.68 56.16
C LYS A 45 8.35 -18.29 56.81
N SER A 46 7.73 -19.19 56.00
CA SER A 46 7.17 -20.55 56.22
C SER A 46 6.27 -20.88 57.43
N ASP A 47 5.06 -21.40 57.18
CA ASP A 47 4.73 -22.83 57.36
C ASP A 47 3.25 -23.15 57.06
N SER A 48 3.02 -24.43 56.78
CA SER A 48 1.81 -25.10 56.32
C SER A 48 0.83 -25.54 57.43
N ALA A 49 -0.43 -25.71 57.01
CA ALA A 49 -1.43 -26.71 57.44
C ALA A 49 -2.57 -26.31 58.41
N SER A 50 -3.78 -26.57 57.90
CA SER A 50 -5.02 -27.05 58.55
C SER A 50 -5.68 -26.21 59.65
N ASP A 51 -6.88 -25.68 59.40
CA ASP A 51 -8.10 -26.34 59.89
C ASP A 51 -9.37 -25.83 59.19
N SER A 52 -10.35 -26.71 59.10
CA SER A 52 -11.60 -26.59 58.36
C SER A 52 -12.70 -26.01 59.24
N GLN A 53 -13.54 -25.12 58.70
CA GLN A 53 -14.92 -24.96 59.19
C GLN A 53 -15.86 -24.50 58.08
N GLU A 54 -16.95 -25.25 57.96
CA GLU A 54 -17.94 -25.29 56.88
C GLU A 54 -18.82 -24.03 56.84
N ILE A 55 -19.09 -23.53 55.62
CA ILE A 55 -20.26 -22.69 55.34
C ILE A 55 -21.13 -23.45 54.33
N LYS A 56 -22.32 -23.87 54.81
CA LYS A 56 -23.36 -24.57 54.05
C LYS A 56 -23.84 -23.74 52.85
N ILE A 57 -23.66 -24.26 51.64
CA ILE A 57 -24.32 -23.79 50.42
C ILE A 57 -25.54 -24.68 50.16
N GLN A 58 -26.73 -24.07 50.11
CA GLN A 58 -27.98 -24.73 49.68
C GLN A 58 -28.01 -24.90 48.15
N PRO A 59 -28.66 -25.96 47.61
CA PRO A 59 -28.61 -26.31 46.20
C PRO A 59 -29.46 -25.37 45.31
N PRO A 60 -29.11 -25.22 44.01
CA PRO A 60 -29.82 -24.33 43.10
C PRO A 60 -31.16 -24.93 42.66
N SER A 61 -32.21 -24.12 42.73
CA SER A 61 -33.54 -24.44 42.20
C SER A 61 -33.56 -24.35 40.66
N LYS A 62 -33.80 -25.51 40.04
CA LYS A 62 -34.40 -25.83 38.73
C LYS A 62 -34.65 -24.71 37.69
N ASN A 63 -34.15 -25.03 36.49
CA ASN A 63 -34.76 -24.87 35.16
C ASN A 63 -34.94 -23.45 34.60
N SER A 64 -33.88 -22.93 33.97
CA SER A 64 -34.03 -22.18 32.72
C SER A 64 -33.50 -23.02 31.57
N THR A 65 -34.36 -23.87 31.00
CA THR A 65 -34.07 -24.55 29.74
C THR A 65 -33.91 -23.47 28.68
N ILE A 66 -32.67 -23.19 28.26
CA ILE A 66 -32.43 -22.31 27.12
C ILE A 66 -33.14 -22.97 25.92
N PRO A 67 -34.08 -22.29 25.24
CA PRO A 67 -34.77 -22.86 24.09
C PRO A 67 -33.76 -23.37 23.08
N MET A 68 -33.94 -24.59 22.57
CA MET A 68 -33.02 -25.22 21.60
C MET A 68 -32.80 -24.32 20.35
N GLN A 69 -33.78 -23.47 20.02
CA GLN A 69 -33.66 -22.39 19.03
C GLN A 69 -32.64 -21.31 19.40
N LYS A 70 -32.60 -20.84 20.66
CA LYS A 70 -31.61 -19.84 21.09
C LYS A 70 -30.19 -20.43 21.15
N LEU A 71 -30.04 -21.72 21.45
CA LEU A 71 -28.75 -22.39 21.40
C LEU A 71 -28.26 -22.56 19.96
N GLN A 72 -29.17 -22.90 19.04
CA GLN A 72 -28.89 -22.92 17.60
C GLN A 72 -28.59 -21.51 17.08
N ASP A 73 -29.28 -20.47 17.52
CA ASP A 73 -29.00 -19.08 17.14
C ASP A 73 -27.66 -18.58 17.71
N ILE A 74 -27.29 -19.02 18.92
CA ILE A 74 -25.96 -18.75 19.49
C ILE A 74 -24.87 -19.51 18.72
N GLN A 75 -25.11 -20.77 18.33
CA GLN A 75 -24.20 -21.53 17.47
C GLN A 75 -24.09 -20.92 16.07
N ARG A 76 -25.20 -20.47 15.48
CA ARG A 76 -25.25 -19.76 14.19
C ARG A 76 -24.58 -18.39 14.29
N ALA A 77 -24.71 -17.70 15.43
CA ALA A 77 -24.02 -16.46 15.72
C ALA A 77 -22.51 -16.68 15.98
N MET A 78 -22.11 -17.78 16.61
CA MET A 78 -20.70 -18.19 16.76
C MET A 78 -20.10 -18.61 15.43
N GLU A 79 -20.86 -19.25 14.54
CA GLU A 79 -20.49 -19.53 13.14
C GLU A 79 -20.43 -18.25 12.29
N LEU A 80 -21.33 -17.29 12.50
CA LEU A 80 -21.31 -15.96 11.86
C LEU A 80 -20.16 -15.07 12.38
N LEU A 81 -19.78 -15.22 13.65
CA LEU A 81 -18.61 -14.58 14.25
C LEU A 81 -17.30 -15.28 13.82
N SER A 82 -17.34 -16.60 13.63
CA SER A 82 -16.29 -17.42 12.99
C SER A 82 -16.14 -17.12 11.49
N ALA A 83 -17.22 -16.70 10.83
CA ALA A 83 -17.23 -16.28 9.42
C ALA A 83 -16.55 -14.92 9.17
N CYS A 84 -16.11 -14.22 10.22
CA CYS A 84 -15.13 -13.15 10.10
C CYS A 84 -13.71 -13.74 10.03
N GLN A 85 -13.49 -14.68 9.12
CA GLN A 85 -12.13 -15.04 8.72
C GLN A 85 -11.52 -13.79 8.09
N GLY A 86 -10.39 -13.34 8.63
CA GLY A 86 -9.64 -12.21 8.08
C GLY A 86 -9.32 -12.42 6.60
N PRO A 87 -8.86 -11.39 5.88
CA PRO A 87 -8.54 -11.54 4.46
C PRO A 87 -7.53 -12.69 4.26
N ALA A 88 -7.81 -13.55 3.27
CA ALA A 88 -7.00 -14.72 2.97
C ALA A 88 -5.58 -14.30 2.58
N ARG A 89 -4.57 -14.97 3.15
CA ARG A 89 -3.15 -14.68 2.89
C ARG A 89 -2.53 -15.60 1.86
N ASN A 90 -3.17 -16.72 1.58
CA ASN A 90 -2.74 -17.73 0.60
C ASN A 90 -3.93 -18.28 -0.20
N ILE A 91 -3.62 -19.01 -1.29
CA ILE A 91 -4.62 -19.55 -2.22
C ILE A 91 -5.50 -20.62 -1.54
N ASP A 92 -4.94 -21.42 -0.62
CA ASP A 92 -5.65 -22.49 0.08
C ASP A 92 -6.70 -21.97 1.08
N GLU A 93 -6.39 -20.86 1.77
CA GLU A 93 -7.34 -20.10 2.58
C GLU A 93 -8.38 -19.45 1.67
N ALA A 94 -7.94 -18.84 0.56
CA ALA A 94 -8.84 -18.18 -0.36
C ALA A 94 -9.88 -19.15 -0.95
N ALA A 95 -9.50 -20.40 -1.25
CA ALA A 95 -10.40 -21.43 -1.76
C ALA A 95 -11.50 -21.86 -0.78
N LYS A 96 -11.29 -21.64 0.53
CA LYS A 96 -12.27 -21.96 1.59
C LYS A 96 -13.28 -20.84 1.82
N HIS A 97 -13.01 -19.64 1.30
CA HIS A 97 -13.88 -18.48 1.45
C HIS A 97 -15.00 -18.44 0.39
N ARG A 98 -16.17 -17.97 0.79
CA ARG A 98 -17.29 -17.64 -0.13
C ARG A 98 -17.28 -16.15 -0.45
N TYR A 99 -17.06 -15.79 -1.71
CA TYR A 99 -16.93 -14.40 -2.14
C TYR A 99 -18.21 -13.84 -2.78
N GLN A 100 -19.25 -13.61 -1.96
CA GLN A 100 -20.57 -13.14 -2.43
C GLN A 100 -20.52 -11.93 -3.39
N PHE A 101 -19.55 -11.02 -3.22
CA PHE A 101 -19.36 -9.89 -4.13
C PHE A 101 -18.62 -10.30 -5.41
N TRP A 102 -17.41 -10.85 -5.29
CA TRP A 102 -16.56 -11.21 -6.44
C TRP A 102 -17.15 -12.33 -7.31
N ASP A 103 -18.04 -13.16 -6.77
CA ASP A 103 -18.79 -14.14 -7.54
C ASP A 103 -19.67 -13.47 -8.61
N THR A 104 -20.15 -12.25 -8.36
CA THR A 104 -20.97 -11.45 -9.30
C THR A 104 -20.17 -10.54 -10.23
N GLN A 105 -18.85 -10.45 -10.06
CA GLN A 105 -18.00 -9.54 -10.85
C GLN A 105 -17.38 -10.26 -12.06
N PRO A 106 -17.05 -9.53 -13.14
CA PRO A 106 -16.38 -10.07 -14.33
C PRO A 106 -14.89 -10.27 -14.05
N VAL A 107 -14.59 -11.23 -13.17
CA VAL A 107 -13.23 -11.68 -12.84
C VAL A 107 -13.16 -13.20 -12.96
N PRO A 108 -12.02 -13.76 -13.40
CA PRO A 108 -11.89 -15.21 -13.49
C PRO A 108 -12.04 -15.87 -12.12
N LYS A 109 -12.68 -17.04 -12.09
CA LYS A 109 -12.86 -17.77 -10.82
C LYS A 109 -11.61 -18.60 -10.51
N LEU A 110 -11.39 -18.92 -9.22
CA LEU A 110 -10.21 -19.68 -8.75
C LEU A 110 -9.97 -20.98 -9.53
N ASN A 111 -11.04 -21.71 -9.84
CA ASN A 111 -10.98 -23.02 -10.50
C ASN A 111 -10.95 -22.93 -12.03
N GLU A 112 -10.99 -21.74 -12.62
CA GLU A 112 -11.01 -21.55 -14.07
C GLU A 112 -9.60 -21.69 -14.66
N VAL A 113 -9.48 -22.52 -15.70
CA VAL A 113 -8.26 -22.68 -16.50
C VAL A 113 -8.37 -21.76 -17.70
N ILE A 114 -7.53 -20.72 -17.74
CA ILE A 114 -7.55 -19.70 -18.78
C ILE A 114 -6.41 -19.99 -19.76
N THR A 115 -6.76 -20.27 -21.02
CA THR A 115 -5.80 -20.55 -22.10
C THR A 115 -5.76 -19.45 -23.17
N SER A 116 -6.64 -18.44 -23.08
CA SER A 116 -6.76 -17.37 -24.05
C SER A 116 -6.85 -16.00 -23.39
N HIS A 117 -6.42 -14.97 -24.12
CA HIS A 117 -6.56 -13.58 -23.72
C HIS A 117 -7.89 -13.01 -24.23
N GLY A 118 -8.58 -12.21 -23.41
CA GLY A 118 -9.76 -11.48 -23.88
C GLY A 118 -10.60 -10.85 -22.78
N ALA A 119 -11.58 -10.03 -23.19
CA ALA A 119 -12.59 -9.50 -22.27
C ALA A 119 -13.53 -10.62 -21.80
N ILE A 120 -14.01 -10.52 -20.56
CA ILE A 120 -14.93 -11.50 -19.97
C ILE A 120 -16.38 -11.15 -20.33
N GLU A 121 -16.73 -9.88 -20.16
CA GLU A 121 -17.98 -9.28 -20.63
C GLU A 121 -17.69 -8.39 -21.84
N ALA A 122 -18.63 -8.37 -22.79
CA ALA A 122 -18.62 -7.40 -23.88
C ALA A 122 -18.86 -5.98 -23.33
N ASP A 123 -18.33 -4.99 -24.05
CA ASP A 123 -18.48 -3.58 -23.71
C ASP A 123 -19.97 -3.21 -23.65
N LYS A 124 -20.36 -2.48 -22.61
CA LYS A 124 -21.77 -2.15 -22.37
C LYS A 124 -22.12 -0.89 -23.15
N GLU A 125 -23.04 -1.01 -24.11
CA GLU A 125 -23.56 0.14 -24.87
C GLU A 125 -24.43 1.08 -24.01
N ASN A 126 -25.11 0.54 -23.00
CA ASN A 126 -25.98 1.30 -22.09
C ASN A 126 -25.46 1.24 -20.65
N VAL A 127 -24.67 2.25 -20.27
CA VAL A 127 -24.17 2.44 -18.91
C VAL A 127 -25.13 3.34 -18.12
N ARG A 128 -25.39 2.98 -16.86
CA ARG A 128 -26.23 3.78 -15.95
C ARG A 128 -25.64 5.18 -15.76
N GLN A 129 -26.41 6.22 -16.10
CA GLN A 129 -26.00 7.63 -15.99
C GLN A 129 -26.04 8.14 -14.55
N GLU A 130 -26.99 7.68 -13.74
CA GLU A 130 -27.14 8.10 -12.34
C GLU A 130 -26.20 7.33 -11.39
N PRO A 131 -25.64 7.99 -10.36
CA PRO A 131 -24.84 7.33 -9.32
C PRO A 131 -25.62 6.24 -8.56
N TYR A 132 -24.90 5.28 -7.98
CA TYR A 132 -25.54 4.29 -7.10
C TYR A 132 -26.08 4.94 -5.81
N SER A 133 -27.22 4.44 -5.32
CA SER A 133 -27.87 4.95 -4.12
C SER A 133 -27.04 4.69 -2.87
N LEU A 134 -26.83 5.72 -2.06
CA LEU A 134 -26.15 5.65 -0.77
C LEU A 134 -27.16 5.65 0.40
N PRO A 135 -26.79 5.09 1.57
CA PRO A 135 -27.61 5.22 2.78
C PRO A 135 -27.81 6.68 3.20
N GLN A 136 -28.91 6.96 3.90
CA GLN A 136 -29.25 8.30 4.35
C GLN A 136 -28.11 8.93 5.20
N GLY A 137 -27.67 10.12 4.81
CA GLY A 137 -26.56 10.85 5.45
C GLY A 137 -25.21 10.78 4.73
N PHE A 138 -25.14 10.07 3.60
CA PHE A 138 -23.97 10.03 2.72
C PHE A 138 -24.27 10.62 1.34
N MET A 139 -23.27 11.25 0.74
CA MET A 139 -23.32 11.84 -0.60
C MET A 139 -22.03 11.48 -1.35
N TRP A 140 -22.14 11.33 -2.67
CA TRP A 140 -20.98 11.22 -3.55
C TRP A 140 -20.34 12.59 -3.71
N ASP A 141 -19.02 12.63 -3.55
CA ASP A 141 -18.23 13.83 -3.78
C ASP A 141 -17.08 13.50 -4.75
N THR A 142 -16.72 14.47 -5.60
CA THR A 142 -15.59 14.36 -6.54
C THR A 142 -14.55 15.39 -6.10
N LEU A 143 -13.40 14.93 -5.64
CA LEU A 143 -12.36 15.80 -5.09
C LEU A 143 -11.56 16.48 -6.20
N ASP A 144 -11.37 17.78 -6.10
CA ASP A 144 -10.44 18.54 -6.94
C ASP A 144 -9.09 18.65 -6.22
N LEU A 145 -8.09 17.92 -6.72
CA LEU A 145 -6.75 17.84 -6.14
C LEU A 145 -5.92 19.13 -6.35
N GLY A 146 -6.39 20.04 -7.21
CA GLY A 146 -5.83 21.39 -7.34
C GLY A 146 -6.11 22.32 -6.15
N ASN A 147 -7.03 21.93 -5.25
CA ASN A 147 -7.41 22.73 -4.08
C ASN A 147 -6.70 22.24 -2.79
N ALA A 148 -5.88 23.10 -2.20
CA ALA A 148 -5.07 22.78 -1.01
C ALA A 148 -5.89 22.39 0.25
N GLU A 149 -7.14 22.85 0.39
CA GLU A 149 -7.99 22.46 1.52
C GLU A 149 -8.52 21.03 1.35
N VAL A 150 -8.94 20.67 0.13
CA VAL A 150 -9.42 19.34 -0.23
C VAL A 150 -8.28 18.33 -0.19
N LEU A 151 -7.10 18.70 -0.70
CA LEU A 151 -5.87 17.89 -0.61
C LEU A 151 -5.49 17.59 0.85
N ARG A 152 -5.67 18.55 1.76
CA ARG A 152 -5.41 18.34 3.20
C ARG A 152 -6.44 17.41 3.85
N GLU A 153 -7.71 17.47 3.45
CA GLU A 153 -8.75 16.56 3.94
C GLU A 153 -8.53 15.13 3.44
N LEU A 154 -8.19 14.97 2.15
CA LEU A 154 -7.75 13.74 1.54
C LEU A 154 -6.53 13.19 2.30
N TYR A 155 -5.45 13.97 2.38
CA TYR A 155 -4.23 13.64 3.13
C TYR A 155 -4.52 13.21 4.56
N THR A 156 -5.44 13.86 5.27
CA THR A 156 -5.79 13.45 6.65
C THR A 156 -6.54 12.12 6.64
N LEU A 157 -7.50 11.95 5.74
CA LEU A 157 -8.29 10.72 5.63
C LEU A 157 -7.41 9.52 5.29
N LEU A 158 -6.54 9.64 4.29
CA LEU A 158 -5.67 8.53 3.95
C LEU A 158 -4.47 8.49 4.93
N ASN A 159 -3.67 9.51 5.25
CA ASN A 159 -2.59 9.38 6.27
C ASN A 159 -3.04 8.70 7.60
N GLU A 160 -4.29 8.90 8.04
CA GLU A 160 -4.86 8.20 9.19
C GLU A 160 -5.48 6.81 8.89
N ASN A 161 -5.83 6.50 7.63
CA ASN A 161 -6.58 5.30 7.25
C ASN A 161 -6.11 4.50 6.02
N TYR A 162 -5.20 4.99 5.16
CA TYR A 162 -4.76 4.42 3.87
C TYR A 162 -3.60 5.24 3.20
N VAL A 163 -2.86 4.77 2.20
CA VAL A 163 -1.73 5.53 1.58
C VAL A 163 -2.14 6.01 0.17
N GLU A 164 -1.83 7.25 -0.27
CA GLU A 164 -2.21 8.04 -1.51
C GLU A 164 -0.95 8.70 -2.14
N ASP A 165 -0.87 9.40 -3.29
CA ASP A 165 -1.58 9.70 -4.60
C ASP A 165 -0.50 10.48 -5.43
N ASP A 166 -0.31 10.43 -6.77
CA ASP A 166 -1.06 10.88 -7.97
C ASP A 166 -1.07 12.39 -8.30
N ASP A 167 -0.74 12.79 -9.55
CA ASP A 167 -1.53 13.77 -10.37
C ASP A 167 -0.98 14.08 -11.78
N ASN A 168 -1.69 13.65 -12.84
CA ASN A 168 -1.48 14.13 -14.22
C ASN A 168 -2.79 14.62 -14.87
N MET A 169 -2.75 15.81 -15.48
CA MET A 169 -3.79 16.41 -16.31
C MET A 169 -3.31 16.48 -17.77
N PHE A 170 -4.17 16.04 -18.71
CA PHE A 170 -4.30 16.34 -20.17
C PHE A 170 -4.58 15.06 -20.99
N ARG A 171 -5.29 15.22 -22.11
CA ARG A 171 -5.91 14.14 -22.92
C ARG A 171 -5.55 14.36 -24.38
N PHE A 172 -4.92 13.36 -25.02
CA PHE A 172 -4.46 13.44 -26.43
C PHE A 172 -5.04 12.32 -27.31
N ASP A 173 -5.05 12.60 -28.61
CA ASP A 173 -5.64 11.79 -29.70
C ASP A 173 -4.54 10.97 -30.41
N TYR A 174 -4.78 9.66 -30.60
CA TYR A 174 -3.77 8.71 -31.12
C TYR A 174 -4.21 8.10 -32.44
N SER A 175 -3.26 7.77 -33.31
CA SER A 175 -3.55 7.16 -34.60
C SER A 175 -4.03 5.70 -34.48
N PRO A 176 -4.95 5.24 -35.35
CA PRO A 176 -5.61 3.93 -35.25
C PRO A 176 -4.69 2.71 -35.27
N GLU A 177 -3.52 2.84 -35.90
CA GLU A 177 -2.57 1.73 -36.11
C GLU A 177 -1.82 1.34 -34.84
N PHE A 178 -1.70 2.27 -33.88
CA PHE A 178 -1.07 2.06 -32.58
C PHE A 178 -1.99 1.33 -31.57
N LEU A 179 -3.31 1.41 -31.75
CA LEU A 179 -4.32 0.92 -30.79
C LEU A 179 -4.60 -0.59 -30.87
N LEU A 180 -4.09 -1.32 -31.87
CA LEU A 180 -4.44 -2.73 -32.09
C LEU A 180 -3.72 -3.71 -31.15
N CYS A 181 -2.59 -3.32 -30.55
CA CYS A 181 -1.83 -4.16 -29.62
C CYS A 181 -1.88 -3.68 -28.15
N VAL A 182 -2.28 -2.44 -27.89
CA VAL A 182 -2.33 -1.82 -26.56
C VAL A 182 -3.78 -1.76 -26.08
N LYS A 183 -4.06 -2.25 -24.87
CA LYS A 183 -5.38 -2.12 -24.25
C LYS A 183 -5.39 -0.97 -23.25
N LYS A 184 -6.31 -0.02 -23.45
CA LYS A 184 -6.56 1.04 -22.49
C LYS A 184 -7.23 0.44 -21.25
N MET A 185 -6.59 0.58 -20.10
CA MET A 185 -7.08 0.10 -18.82
C MET A 185 -6.98 1.21 -17.79
N VAL A 186 -7.85 1.17 -16.78
CA VAL A 186 -7.70 2.03 -15.59
C VAL A 186 -6.89 1.31 -14.54
N GLU A 187 -5.88 1.98 -14.01
CA GLU A 187 -5.22 1.55 -12.79
C GLU A 187 -6.12 1.91 -11.59
N ILE A 188 -6.59 0.90 -10.87
CA ILE A 188 -7.32 1.09 -9.63
C ILE A 188 -6.34 0.91 -8.49
N ASN A 189 -6.07 2.04 -7.85
CA ASN A 189 -5.38 2.08 -6.58
C ASN A 189 -6.29 2.74 -5.55
N PHE A 190 -5.79 2.73 -4.34
CA PHE A 190 -6.25 3.58 -3.28
C PHE A 190 -7.61 3.34 -2.61
N LEU A 191 -8.09 2.09 -2.63
CA LEU A 191 -9.36 1.73 -1.98
C LEU A 191 -9.29 1.80 -0.45
N CYS A 192 -9.85 2.87 0.12
CA CYS A 192 -9.95 3.11 1.56
C CYS A 192 -11.38 3.09 2.09
N VAL A 193 -11.58 2.47 3.26
CA VAL A 193 -12.79 2.63 4.07
C VAL A 193 -12.41 2.94 5.52
N HIS A 194 -12.98 4.02 6.04
CA HIS A 194 -12.80 4.47 7.41
C HIS A 194 -13.06 3.34 8.42
N LYS A 195 -12.24 3.24 9.48
CA LYS A 195 -12.22 2.10 10.43
C LYS A 195 -13.61 1.75 11.00
N LYS A 196 -14.42 2.77 11.31
CA LYS A 196 -15.78 2.62 11.87
C LYS A 196 -16.83 2.07 10.87
N LEU A 197 -16.54 2.13 9.57
CA LEU A 197 -17.43 1.70 8.49
C LEU A 197 -16.97 0.38 7.85
N ARG A 198 -15.87 -0.21 8.34
CA ARG A 198 -15.43 -1.55 7.94
C ARG A 198 -16.51 -2.57 8.30
N SER A 199 -16.59 -3.64 7.50
CA SER A 199 -17.62 -4.69 7.61
C SER A 199 -19.07 -4.28 7.31
N LYS A 200 -19.34 -3.01 6.93
CA LYS A 200 -20.67 -2.54 6.50
C LYS A 200 -20.92 -2.65 4.99
N ARG A 201 -20.13 -3.46 4.28
CA ARG A 201 -20.22 -3.65 2.81
C ARG A 201 -20.12 -2.35 1.99
N VAL A 202 -19.40 -1.36 2.50
CA VAL A 202 -19.17 -0.07 1.81
C VAL A 202 -18.23 -0.24 0.60
N ALA A 203 -17.16 -1.03 0.74
CA ALA A 203 -16.20 -1.26 -0.35
C ALA A 203 -16.83 -1.78 -1.66
N PRO A 204 -17.74 -2.78 -1.64
CA PRO A 204 -18.52 -3.16 -2.82
C PRO A 204 -19.27 -2.03 -3.53
N VAL A 205 -19.78 -1.05 -2.77
CA VAL A 205 -20.52 0.09 -3.33
C VAL A 205 -19.57 1.07 -4.01
N LEU A 206 -18.40 1.33 -3.40
CA LEU A 206 -17.35 2.14 -4.00
C LEU A 206 -16.84 1.52 -5.31
N ILE A 207 -16.58 0.22 -5.32
CA ILE A 207 -16.13 -0.51 -6.52
C ILE A 207 -17.18 -0.38 -7.64
N ARG A 208 -18.47 -0.56 -7.33
CA ARG A 208 -19.54 -0.43 -8.33
C ARG A 208 -19.64 0.97 -8.92
N GLU A 209 -19.46 2.00 -8.10
CA GLU A 209 -19.52 3.38 -8.58
C GLU A 209 -18.29 3.74 -9.41
N ILE A 210 -17.07 3.34 -9.02
CA ILE A 210 -15.88 3.61 -9.86
C ILE A 210 -15.97 2.86 -11.19
N THR A 211 -16.42 1.60 -11.18
CA THR A 211 -16.68 0.86 -12.42
C THR A 211 -17.71 1.59 -13.29
N ARG A 212 -18.75 2.19 -12.71
CA ARG A 212 -19.75 2.97 -13.46
C ARG A 212 -19.11 4.19 -14.14
N ARG A 213 -18.31 4.97 -13.40
CA ARG A 213 -17.63 6.16 -13.93
C ARG A 213 -16.63 5.82 -15.03
N VAL A 214 -15.81 4.79 -14.81
CA VAL A 214 -14.84 4.28 -15.78
C VAL A 214 -15.54 3.80 -17.07
N ASN A 215 -16.66 3.09 -16.94
CA ASN A 215 -17.45 2.67 -18.09
C ASN A 215 -18.10 3.85 -18.85
N LEU A 216 -18.42 4.96 -18.18
CA LEU A 216 -18.94 6.17 -18.87
C LEU A 216 -17.88 6.82 -19.76
N GLU A 217 -16.61 6.73 -19.38
CA GLU A 217 -15.47 7.18 -20.19
C GLU A 217 -15.09 6.19 -21.30
N GLY A 218 -15.86 5.11 -21.48
CA GLY A 218 -15.67 4.11 -22.51
C GLY A 218 -14.52 3.12 -22.24
N ILE A 219 -14.05 3.02 -20.99
CA ILE A 219 -13.03 2.05 -20.59
C ILE A 219 -13.71 0.96 -19.77
N PHE A 220 -13.42 -0.31 -20.05
CA PHE A 220 -14.11 -1.44 -19.43
C PHE A 220 -13.17 -2.42 -18.71
N GLN A 221 -11.87 -2.16 -18.74
CA GLN A 221 -10.84 -2.99 -18.12
C GLN A 221 -10.07 -2.18 -17.07
N ALA A 222 -9.63 -2.87 -16.02
CA ALA A 222 -8.80 -2.26 -14.99
C ALA A 222 -7.72 -3.22 -14.49
N VAL A 223 -6.64 -2.65 -13.97
CA VAL A 223 -5.57 -3.37 -13.28
C VAL A 223 -5.51 -2.89 -11.83
N TYR A 224 -5.31 -3.81 -10.90
CA TYR A 224 -5.18 -3.48 -9.48
C TYR A 224 -4.29 -4.48 -8.77
N THR A 225 -3.72 -4.07 -7.63
CA THR A 225 -3.02 -4.98 -6.74
C THR A 225 -3.65 -5.05 -5.36
N ALA A 226 -3.41 -6.17 -4.68
CA ALA A 226 -3.75 -6.31 -3.28
C ALA A 226 -2.72 -7.16 -2.55
N GLY A 227 -2.46 -6.82 -1.28
CA GLY A 227 -1.68 -7.67 -0.37
C GLY A 227 -2.46 -8.90 0.14
N VAL A 228 -3.74 -8.99 -0.20
CA VAL A 228 -4.66 -10.07 0.17
C VAL A 228 -5.02 -10.89 -1.05
N VAL A 229 -5.29 -12.18 -0.87
CA VAL A 229 -5.61 -13.07 -2.00
C VAL A 229 -7.10 -13.01 -2.32
N LEU A 230 -7.40 -12.47 -3.50
CA LEU A 230 -8.72 -12.49 -4.15
C LEU A 230 -8.75 -13.49 -5.33
N PRO A 231 -9.93 -14.01 -5.73
CA PRO A 231 -10.09 -14.85 -6.93
C PRO A 231 -10.02 -14.01 -8.23
N LYS A 232 -9.19 -14.32 -9.24
CA LYS A 232 -7.97 -15.15 -9.30
C LYS A 232 -6.81 -14.22 -9.70
N PRO A 233 -5.65 -14.25 -9.00
CA PRO A 233 -4.53 -13.39 -9.35
C PRO A 233 -3.89 -13.83 -10.67
N VAL A 234 -3.43 -12.84 -11.44
CA VAL A 234 -2.68 -13.03 -12.69
C VAL A 234 -1.21 -13.30 -12.39
N ALA A 235 -0.66 -12.59 -11.41
CA ALA A 235 0.71 -12.78 -10.95
C ALA A 235 0.80 -12.55 -9.44
N THR A 236 1.82 -13.15 -8.83
CA THR A 236 2.17 -12.94 -7.43
C THR A 236 3.62 -12.49 -7.38
N CYS A 237 3.87 -11.32 -6.80
CA CYS A 237 5.22 -10.83 -6.51
C CYS A 237 5.44 -10.79 -5.00
N ARG A 238 6.67 -10.95 -4.54
CA ARG A 238 7.05 -10.88 -3.14
C ARG A 238 7.85 -9.62 -2.86
N TYR A 239 7.59 -9.00 -1.71
CA TYR A 239 8.40 -7.89 -1.24
C TYR A 239 9.73 -8.36 -0.68
N TRP A 240 10.76 -7.57 -0.94
CA TRP A 240 12.11 -7.74 -0.44
C TRP A 240 12.59 -6.43 0.18
N HIS A 241 13.36 -6.53 1.26
CA HIS A 241 13.81 -5.39 2.05
C HIS A 241 15.32 -5.40 2.23
N ARG A 242 15.95 -4.26 1.98
CA ARG A 242 17.39 -4.05 2.18
C ARG A 242 17.62 -2.97 3.24
N SER A 243 18.18 -3.38 4.38
CA SER A 243 18.49 -2.47 5.48
C SER A 243 19.61 -1.48 5.16
N LEU A 244 19.29 -0.19 5.04
CA LEU A 244 20.28 0.88 4.87
C LEU A 244 20.76 1.42 6.23
N ASN A 245 19.85 1.46 7.21
CA ASN A 245 20.12 1.87 8.59
C ASN A 245 19.73 0.78 9.60
N PRO A 246 20.53 -0.30 9.75
CA PRO A 246 20.17 -1.43 10.60
C PRO A 246 19.94 -1.06 12.07
N ARG A 247 20.63 -0.03 12.57
CA ARG A 247 20.46 0.45 13.95
C ARG A 247 19.05 0.96 14.19
N LYS A 248 18.58 1.89 13.36
CA LYS A 248 17.24 2.44 13.50
C LYS A 248 16.17 1.37 13.28
N LEU A 249 16.35 0.50 12.28
CA LEU A 249 15.39 -0.56 11.97
C LEU A 249 15.20 -1.56 13.12
N VAL A 250 16.27 -1.91 13.83
CA VAL A 250 16.19 -2.78 15.02
C VAL A 250 15.58 -2.04 16.22
N GLU A 251 15.93 -0.76 16.43
CA GLU A 251 15.38 0.06 17.51
C GLU A 251 13.85 0.23 17.38
N VAL A 252 13.34 0.46 16.17
CA VAL A 252 11.88 0.59 15.90
C VAL A 252 11.16 -0.74 15.71
N LYS A 253 11.86 -1.88 15.88
CA LYS A 253 11.33 -3.24 15.69
C LYS A 253 10.78 -3.52 14.28
N PHE A 254 11.26 -2.79 13.26
CA PHE A 254 10.99 -3.11 11.86
C PHE A 254 11.77 -4.37 11.43
N SER A 255 12.97 -4.58 11.98
CA SER A 255 13.77 -5.78 11.74
C SER A 255 14.21 -6.42 13.05
N HIS A 256 14.35 -7.74 13.03
CA HIS A 256 14.85 -8.52 14.16
C HIS A 256 16.27 -9.02 13.89
N LEU A 257 17.10 -9.05 14.93
CA LEU A 257 18.42 -9.70 14.86
C LEU A 257 18.22 -11.22 14.86
N SER A 258 18.85 -11.91 13.90
CA SER A 258 18.83 -13.36 13.85
C SER A 258 19.66 -13.97 14.99
N ARG A 259 19.40 -15.24 15.30
CA ARG A 259 20.17 -16.00 16.31
C ARG A 259 21.66 -15.93 15.94
N ASN A 260 22.52 -15.52 16.88
CA ASN A 260 23.97 -15.33 16.73
C ASN A 260 24.44 -14.08 15.94
N MET A 261 23.56 -13.10 15.69
CA MET A 261 23.94 -11.80 15.12
C MET A 261 23.90 -10.69 16.16
N THR A 262 24.98 -9.89 16.22
CA THR A 262 25.02 -8.64 17.00
C THR A 262 24.68 -7.45 16.11
N LEU A 263 24.29 -6.32 16.71
CA LEU A 263 24.03 -5.10 15.95
C LEU A 263 25.26 -4.64 15.16
N GLN A 264 26.45 -4.69 15.76
CA GLN A 264 27.71 -4.33 15.09
C GLN A 264 28.00 -5.23 13.88
N ARG A 265 27.78 -6.56 14.01
CA ARG A 265 27.96 -7.49 12.90
C ARG A 265 26.97 -7.22 11.77
N THR A 266 25.73 -6.87 12.11
CA THR A 266 24.67 -6.52 11.16
C THR A 266 25.00 -5.22 10.42
N MET A 267 25.49 -4.20 11.13
CA MET A 267 25.97 -2.95 10.52
C MET A 267 27.15 -3.19 9.57
N LYS A 268 28.09 -4.05 9.94
CA LYS A 268 29.21 -4.43 9.07
C LYS A 268 28.74 -5.21 7.84
N LEU A 269 27.79 -6.12 8.00
CA LEU A 269 27.22 -6.93 6.92
C LEU A 269 26.56 -6.05 5.86
N TYR A 270 25.82 -5.03 6.28
CA TYR A 270 25.03 -4.17 5.40
C TYR A 270 25.72 -2.87 5.00
N ARG A 271 26.99 -2.68 5.39
CA ARG A 271 27.77 -1.50 5.02
C ARG A 271 27.86 -1.36 3.50
N LEU A 272 27.53 -0.17 3.02
CA LEU A 272 27.68 0.24 1.63
C LEU A 272 28.83 1.26 1.50
N PRO A 273 29.48 1.34 0.32
CA PRO A 273 30.39 2.43 -0.02
C PRO A 273 29.75 3.82 0.12
N ASP A 274 30.57 4.85 0.04
CA ASP A 274 30.14 6.25 0.11
C ASP A 274 30.17 6.96 -1.26
N VAL A 275 30.64 6.28 -2.31
CA VAL A 275 30.73 6.78 -3.69
C VAL A 275 30.16 5.73 -4.64
N THR A 276 29.41 6.17 -5.64
CA THR A 276 28.87 5.32 -6.71
C THR A 276 29.97 4.84 -7.66
N LYS A 277 29.75 3.69 -8.30
CA LYS A 277 30.73 3.03 -9.17
C LYS A 277 30.52 3.37 -10.65
N THR A 278 29.27 3.56 -11.06
CA THR A 278 28.91 3.79 -12.46
C THR A 278 29.33 5.18 -12.92
N SER A 279 30.16 5.25 -13.96
CA SER A 279 30.59 6.51 -14.56
C SER A 279 29.44 7.13 -15.36
N GLY A 280 29.30 8.46 -15.31
CA GLY A 280 28.24 9.18 -16.03
C GLY A 280 26.87 9.14 -15.35
N LEU A 281 26.77 8.58 -14.14
CA LEU A 281 25.55 8.59 -13.34
C LEU A 281 25.26 10.02 -12.84
N ARG A 282 24.13 10.58 -13.24
CA ARG A 282 23.66 11.91 -12.83
C ARG A 282 22.15 11.94 -12.64
N PRO A 283 21.58 12.92 -11.91
CA PRO A 283 20.14 13.10 -11.85
C PRO A 283 19.53 13.28 -13.25
N MET A 284 18.30 12.79 -13.43
CA MET A 284 17.54 13.01 -14.66
C MET A 284 17.16 14.49 -14.81
N GLU A 285 17.25 15.01 -16.02
CA GLU A 285 16.87 16.37 -16.39
C GLU A 285 15.75 16.36 -17.46
N PRO A 286 15.01 17.47 -17.66
CA PRO A 286 13.94 17.53 -18.66
C PRO A 286 14.38 17.21 -20.10
N ARG A 287 15.65 17.45 -20.45
CA ARG A 287 16.19 17.10 -21.77
C ARG A 287 16.26 15.59 -22.01
N ASP A 288 16.22 14.79 -20.95
CA ASP A 288 16.39 13.33 -21.00
C ASP A 288 15.08 12.58 -21.25
N ILE A 289 13.92 13.26 -21.12
CA ILE A 289 12.57 12.66 -21.15
C ILE A 289 12.39 11.74 -22.35
N LYS A 290 12.68 12.22 -23.56
CA LYS A 290 12.50 11.46 -24.78
C LYS A 290 13.36 10.19 -24.82
N ALA A 291 14.63 10.30 -24.43
CA ALA A 291 15.53 9.15 -24.42
C ALA A 291 15.16 8.13 -23.34
N VAL A 292 14.70 8.58 -22.16
CA VAL A 292 14.17 7.71 -21.10
C VAL A 292 12.88 7.01 -21.55
N GLN A 293 12.01 7.71 -22.29
CA GLN A 293 10.78 7.15 -22.84
C GLN A 293 11.07 6.03 -23.86
N GLU A 294 11.99 6.25 -24.79
CA GLU A 294 12.43 5.24 -25.75
C GLU A 294 13.05 4.02 -25.06
N LEU A 295 13.93 4.23 -24.07
CA LEU A 295 14.54 3.16 -23.28
C LEU A 295 13.51 2.35 -22.49
N THR A 296 12.58 3.03 -21.81
CA THR A 296 11.53 2.42 -20.99
C THR A 296 10.62 1.55 -21.84
N ASN A 297 10.06 2.10 -22.92
CA ASN A 297 9.15 1.36 -23.79
C ASN A 297 9.85 0.22 -24.54
N THR A 298 11.15 0.35 -24.82
CA THR A 298 11.92 -0.74 -25.43
C THR A 298 12.17 -1.87 -24.45
N TYR A 299 12.58 -1.54 -23.23
CA TYR A 299 12.80 -2.52 -22.15
C TYR A 299 11.51 -3.24 -21.78
N LEU A 300 10.40 -2.50 -21.61
CA LEU A 300 9.15 -3.06 -21.12
C LEU A 300 8.45 -4.03 -22.08
N LYS A 301 8.76 -3.99 -23.38
CA LYS A 301 8.22 -4.91 -24.41
C LYS A 301 8.54 -6.39 -24.15
N GLN A 302 9.56 -6.69 -23.34
CA GLN A 302 9.93 -8.08 -23.03
C GLN A 302 9.04 -8.75 -21.98
N PHE A 303 8.18 -7.98 -21.31
CA PHE A 303 7.29 -8.44 -20.25
C PHE A 303 5.86 -8.63 -20.78
N HIS A 304 5.09 -9.52 -20.14
CA HIS A 304 3.72 -9.84 -20.56
C HIS A 304 2.69 -8.80 -20.06
N LEU A 305 2.96 -8.18 -18.91
CA LEU A 305 2.13 -7.13 -18.32
C LEU A 305 3.01 -5.92 -18.03
N ALA A 306 2.93 -4.90 -18.85
CA ALA A 306 3.69 -3.66 -18.67
C ALA A 306 2.92 -2.46 -19.22
N PRO A 307 3.12 -1.26 -18.66
CA PRO A 307 2.58 -0.03 -19.23
C PRO A 307 3.36 0.36 -20.49
N VAL A 308 2.72 1.16 -21.33
CA VAL A 308 3.38 1.91 -22.40
C VAL A 308 3.27 3.37 -22.03
N MET A 309 4.40 4.05 -21.92
CA MET A 309 4.45 5.43 -21.41
C MET A 309 4.68 6.43 -22.54
N ASP A 310 3.95 7.54 -22.53
CA ASP A 310 4.28 8.70 -23.37
C ASP A 310 5.31 9.64 -22.69
N GLU A 311 5.70 10.71 -23.38
CA GLU A 311 6.70 11.66 -22.86
C GLU A 311 6.18 12.42 -21.63
N GLU A 312 4.87 12.68 -21.53
CA GLU A 312 4.29 13.39 -20.40
C GLU A 312 4.19 12.50 -19.16
N GLU A 313 3.83 11.24 -19.34
CA GLU A 313 3.85 10.22 -18.30
C GLU A 313 5.28 10.01 -17.81
N VAL A 314 6.27 9.94 -18.70
CA VAL A 314 7.68 9.83 -18.32
C VAL A 314 8.13 11.07 -17.55
N ALA A 315 7.74 12.27 -17.99
CA ALA A 315 8.04 13.50 -17.28
C ALA A 315 7.42 13.51 -15.87
N HIS A 316 6.15 13.16 -15.77
CA HIS A 316 5.40 13.11 -14.51
C HIS A 316 6.00 12.11 -13.53
N TRP A 317 6.30 10.90 -13.99
CA TRP A 317 6.73 9.80 -13.13
C TRP A 317 8.22 9.79 -12.80
N PHE A 318 9.07 10.29 -13.70
CA PHE A 318 10.51 10.12 -13.56
C PHE A 318 11.28 11.41 -13.31
N LEU A 319 10.73 12.61 -13.56
CA LEU A 319 11.45 13.82 -13.20
C LEU A 319 11.65 13.90 -11.68
N PRO A 320 12.89 14.06 -11.19
CA PRO A 320 13.16 14.04 -9.76
C PRO A 320 12.38 15.12 -9.01
N GLN A 321 11.63 14.70 -8.00
CA GLN A 321 10.90 15.59 -7.10
C GLN A 321 11.32 15.29 -5.67
N GLU A 322 11.74 16.33 -4.95
CA GLU A 322 12.27 16.17 -3.59
C GLU A 322 11.24 15.49 -2.69
N HIS A 323 11.67 14.43 -2.01
CA HIS A 323 10.84 13.61 -1.12
C HIS A 323 9.72 12.80 -1.79
N ILE A 324 9.64 12.76 -3.11
CA ILE A 324 8.65 11.98 -3.87
C ILE A 324 9.35 10.91 -4.70
N ILE A 325 10.07 11.31 -5.76
CA ILE A 325 10.75 10.40 -6.67
C ILE A 325 12.20 10.84 -6.89
N ASP A 326 13.11 9.86 -6.85
CA ASP A 326 14.53 10.03 -7.15
C ASP A 326 14.86 9.22 -8.40
N THR A 327 15.25 9.89 -9.49
CA THR A 327 15.62 9.26 -10.76
C THR A 327 17.01 9.71 -11.20
N PHE A 328 17.82 8.75 -11.63
CA PHE A 328 19.18 8.96 -12.11
C PHE A 328 19.38 8.25 -13.44
N VAL A 329 20.06 8.92 -14.36
CA VAL A 329 20.39 8.43 -15.69
C VAL A 329 21.89 8.22 -15.83
N VAL A 330 22.29 7.32 -16.72
CA VAL A 330 23.68 7.03 -17.03
C VAL A 330 23.96 7.49 -18.46
N GLU A 331 24.89 8.44 -18.59
CA GLU A 331 25.44 8.87 -19.87
C GLU A 331 26.74 8.13 -20.16
N ASN A 332 26.84 7.54 -21.36
CA ASN A 332 28.11 7.02 -21.85
C ASN A 332 29.06 8.15 -22.30
N SER A 333 30.29 7.80 -22.67
CA SER A 333 31.30 8.77 -23.12
C SER A 333 30.91 9.56 -24.39
N SER A 334 29.92 9.09 -25.15
CA SER A 334 29.38 9.77 -26.33
C SER A 334 28.23 10.73 -26.01
N GLY A 335 27.80 10.83 -24.75
CA GLY A 335 26.66 11.65 -24.33
C GLY A 335 25.30 11.02 -24.64
N LYS A 336 25.25 9.71 -24.93
CA LYS A 336 24.00 8.97 -25.11
C LYS A 336 23.57 8.32 -23.79
N LEU A 337 22.27 8.38 -23.50
CA LEU A 337 21.68 7.65 -22.38
C LEU A 337 21.59 6.15 -22.66
N THR A 338 22.08 5.37 -21.71
CA THR A 338 22.14 3.90 -21.80
C THR A 338 21.26 3.25 -20.75
N ASP A 339 21.33 3.75 -19.52
CA ASP A 339 20.69 3.14 -18.36
C ASP A 339 20.01 4.21 -17.51
N PHE A 340 19.01 3.84 -16.73
CA PHE A 340 18.49 4.69 -15.66
C PHE A 340 17.92 3.87 -14.51
N LEU A 341 17.92 4.46 -13.32
CA LEU A 341 17.33 3.89 -12.12
C LEU A 341 16.39 4.89 -11.47
N SER A 342 15.34 4.38 -10.83
CA SER A 342 14.37 5.22 -10.11
C SER A 342 13.85 4.54 -8.85
N PHE A 343 13.59 5.34 -7.82
CA PHE A 343 12.94 4.89 -6.60
C PHE A 343 12.13 6.02 -5.97
N TYR A 344 10.95 5.68 -5.43
CA TYR A 344 10.08 6.64 -4.77
C TYR A 344 10.18 6.56 -3.24
N THR A 345 9.85 7.65 -2.59
CA THR A 345 9.88 7.77 -1.13
C THR A 345 8.50 7.48 -0.57
N LEU A 346 8.43 6.53 0.36
CA LEU A 346 7.23 6.33 1.17
C LEU A 346 7.59 6.46 2.65
N PRO A 347 7.21 7.58 3.31
CA PRO A 347 7.47 7.76 4.72
C PRO A 347 6.44 6.98 5.56
N SER A 348 6.91 6.16 6.48
CA SER A 348 6.05 5.46 7.44
C SER A 348 6.14 6.12 8.82
N THR A 349 4.99 6.39 9.45
CA THR A 349 4.96 6.93 10.82
C THR A 349 5.23 5.84 11.85
N VAL A 350 6.20 6.07 12.73
CA VAL A 350 6.52 5.16 13.84
C VAL A 350 5.70 5.54 15.06
N MET A 351 4.68 4.73 15.36
CA MET A 351 3.81 4.98 16.51
C MET A 351 4.47 4.58 17.84
N HIS A 352 4.29 5.40 18.87
CA HIS A 352 4.67 5.11 20.27
C HIS A 352 6.18 4.91 20.57
N HIS A 353 7.09 5.38 19.70
CA HIS A 353 8.53 5.32 19.97
C HIS A 353 9.07 6.67 20.52
N PRO A 354 9.90 6.66 21.58
CA PRO A 354 10.34 7.91 22.24
C PRO A 354 11.32 8.76 21.42
N ALA A 355 12.08 8.15 20.51
CA ALA A 355 13.18 8.82 19.79
C ALA A 355 12.98 8.91 18.26
N HIS A 356 12.15 8.05 17.67
CA HIS A 356 11.99 7.94 16.21
C HIS A 356 10.53 8.15 15.88
N LYS A 357 10.22 9.17 15.07
CA LYS A 357 8.85 9.52 14.69
C LYS A 357 8.46 9.00 13.31
N SER A 358 9.43 8.83 12.43
CA SER A 358 9.23 8.37 11.06
C SER A 358 10.34 7.42 10.62
N LEU A 359 9.99 6.54 9.70
CA LEU A 359 10.87 5.64 8.97
C LEU A 359 10.82 6.05 7.49
N LYS A 360 11.97 6.38 6.91
CA LYS A 360 12.03 6.77 5.50
C LYS A 360 12.36 5.55 4.67
N ALA A 361 11.39 5.03 3.91
CA ALA A 361 11.58 3.88 3.04
C ALA A 361 11.67 4.33 1.58
N ALA A 362 12.64 3.79 0.85
CA ALA A 362 12.71 3.90 -0.60
C ALA A 362 12.06 2.65 -1.22
N TYR A 363 11.30 2.82 -2.29
CA TYR A 363 10.71 1.73 -3.05
C TYR A 363 11.24 1.78 -4.47
N SER A 364 11.85 0.68 -4.92
CA SER A 364 12.36 0.56 -6.29
C SER A 364 11.19 0.68 -7.27
N PHE A 365 11.35 1.55 -8.26
CA PHE A 365 10.36 1.78 -9.29
C PHE A 365 10.81 1.10 -10.59
N TYR A 366 11.20 1.85 -11.61
CA TYR A 366 11.76 1.32 -12.85
C TYR A 366 13.29 1.45 -12.88
N ASN A 367 13.98 0.36 -13.20
CA ASN A 367 15.42 0.37 -13.42
C ASN A 367 15.71 -0.32 -14.75
N ILE A 368 16.12 0.47 -15.75
CA ILE A 368 16.38 0.01 -17.10
C ILE A 368 17.89 -0.02 -17.28
N HIS A 369 18.40 -1.12 -17.81
CA HIS A 369 19.81 -1.27 -18.08
C HIS A 369 20.04 -1.85 -19.49
N THR A 370 21.07 -1.37 -20.18
CA THR A 370 21.55 -1.84 -21.49
C THR A 370 23.06 -2.09 -21.47
N GLU A 371 23.86 -1.13 -21.00
CA GLU A 371 25.33 -1.24 -20.96
C GLU A 371 25.82 -1.59 -19.55
N THR A 372 25.22 -0.98 -18.53
CA THR A 372 25.64 -1.19 -17.13
C THR A 372 25.03 -2.48 -16.59
N PRO A 373 25.81 -3.37 -15.94
CA PRO A 373 25.24 -4.53 -15.27
C PRO A 373 24.21 -4.11 -14.20
N LEU A 374 23.00 -4.68 -14.22
CA LEU A 374 21.92 -4.34 -13.28
C LEU A 374 22.36 -4.40 -11.81
N LEU A 375 23.25 -5.35 -11.47
CA LEU A 375 23.82 -5.47 -10.12
C LEU A 375 24.60 -4.23 -9.69
N ASP A 376 25.40 -3.65 -10.59
CA ASP A 376 26.19 -2.44 -10.31
C ASP A 376 25.26 -1.22 -10.25
N LEU A 377 24.30 -1.11 -11.17
CA LEU A 377 23.30 -0.03 -11.18
C LEU A 377 22.48 0.00 -9.89
N MET A 378 21.99 -1.17 -9.43
CA MET A 378 21.24 -1.27 -8.18
C MET A 378 22.12 -1.11 -6.94
N SER A 379 23.40 -1.47 -7.00
CA SER A 379 24.34 -1.14 -5.94
C SER A 379 24.47 0.38 -5.76
N ASP A 380 24.53 1.13 -6.87
CA ASP A 380 24.57 2.58 -6.84
C ASP A 380 23.27 3.19 -6.34
N ALA A 381 22.10 2.64 -6.71
CA ALA A 381 20.81 3.04 -6.15
C ALA A 381 20.79 2.94 -4.62
N LEU A 382 21.32 1.84 -4.05
CA LEU A 382 21.41 1.66 -2.59
C LEU A 382 22.37 2.67 -1.93
N ILE A 383 23.49 3.00 -2.59
CA ILE A 383 24.45 4.01 -2.10
C ILE A 383 23.78 5.38 -2.07
N ILE A 384 23.11 5.77 -3.16
CA ILE A 384 22.38 7.04 -3.27
C ILE A 384 21.29 7.13 -2.19
N ALA A 385 20.48 6.08 -2.03
CA ALA A 385 19.44 6.05 -1.01
C ALA A 385 20.02 6.17 0.41
N LYS A 386 21.14 5.52 0.70
CA LYS A 386 21.85 5.69 1.99
C LYS A 386 22.31 7.13 2.19
N LEU A 387 22.91 7.75 1.17
CA LEU A 387 23.38 9.15 1.23
C LEU A 387 22.23 10.14 1.42
N LYS A 388 21.06 9.87 0.83
CA LYS A 388 19.80 10.63 1.00
C LYS A 388 19.06 10.34 2.32
N GLY A 389 19.66 9.55 3.22
CA GLY A 389 19.16 9.29 4.56
C GLY A 389 17.96 8.33 4.62
N PHE A 390 17.79 7.45 3.63
CA PHE A 390 16.79 6.39 3.70
C PHE A 390 17.22 5.29 4.69
N ASP A 391 16.24 4.70 5.37
CA ASP A 391 16.47 3.69 6.40
C ASP A 391 16.39 2.26 5.84
N VAL A 392 15.55 2.05 4.84
CA VAL A 392 15.32 0.77 4.17
C VAL A 392 15.02 0.99 2.69
N PHE A 393 15.45 0.05 1.85
CA PHE A 393 15.15 0.03 0.42
C PHE A 393 14.33 -1.22 0.11
N ASN A 394 13.16 -1.02 -0.47
CA ASN A 394 12.19 -2.07 -0.78
C ASN A 394 12.18 -2.33 -2.28
N ALA A 395 12.02 -3.59 -2.67
CA ALA A 395 11.85 -3.99 -4.05
C ALA A 395 10.89 -5.18 -4.14
N LEU A 396 10.16 -5.27 -5.24
CA LEU A 396 9.42 -6.48 -5.60
C LEU A 396 10.31 -7.39 -6.46
N ASP A 397 10.06 -8.68 -6.45
CA ASP A 397 10.75 -9.66 -7.30
C ASP A 397 10.22 -9.73 -8.75
N LEU A 398 9.65 -8.62 -9.22
CA LEU A 398 9.20 -8.40 -10.59
C LEU A 398 10.37 -8.11 -11.54
N MET A 399 10.10 -8.18 -12.85
CA MET A 399 11.11 -7.99 -13.90
C MET A 399 12.36 -8.86 -13.66
N GLU A 400 13.55 -8.28 -13.80
CA GLU A 400 14.82 -8.97 -13.60
C GLU A 400 15.37 -8.82 -12.17
N ASN A 401 14.55 -8.33 -11.22
CA ASN A 401 15.04 -7.94 -9.90
C ASN A 401 15.69 -9.10 -9.13
N LYS A 402 15.18 -10.33 -9.31
CA LYS A 402 15.75 -11.55 -8.69
C LYS A 402 17.25 -11.72 -8.94
N THR A 403 17.79 -11.18 -10.03
CA THR A 403 19.21 -11.29 -10.38
C THR A 403 20.14 -10.55 -9.42
N PHE A 404 19.65 -9.53 -8.72
CA PHE A 404 20.44 -8.72 -7.77
C PHE A 404 20.01 -8.86 -6.30
N LEU A 405 18.77 -9.27 -6.02
CA LEU A 405 18.21 -9.24 -4.65
C LEU A 405 19.11 -9.96 -3.63
N GLU A 406 19.43 -11.23 -3.84
CA GLU A 406 20.27 -11.99 -2.92
C GLU A 406 21.72 -11.46 -2.87
N LYS A 407 22.28 -11.11 -4.03
CA LYS A 407 23.67 -10.62 -4.15
C LYS A 407 23.86 -9.29 -3.42
N LEU A 408 22.87 -8.41 -3.48
CA LEU A 408 22.86 -7.14 -2.76
C LEU A 408 22.31 -7.26 -1.34
N LYS A 409 22.07 -8.48 -0.84
CA LYS A 409 21.66 -8.77 0.54
C LYS A 409 20.26 -8.25 0.89
N PHE A 410 19.34 -8.23 -0.07
CA PHE A 410 17.93 -8.06 0.24
C PHE A 410 17.43 -9.28 1.02
N GLY A 411 16.66 -9.04 2.07
CA GLY A 411 15.96 -10.07 2.82
C GLY A 411 14.54 -10.24 2.30
N ILE A 412 14.05 -11.47 2.31
CA ILE A 412 12.67 -11.81 1.94
C ILE A 412 11.72 -11.16 2.95
N GLY A 413 10.77 -10.37 2.46
CA GLY A 413 9.66 -9.81 3.23
C GLY A 413 8.54 -10.83 3.45
N ASP A 414 7.65 -10.53 4.38
CA ASP A 414 6.46 -11.33 4.70
C ASP A 414 5.26 -11.01 3.80
N GLY A 415 5.29 -9.87 3.09
CA GLY A 415 4.25 -9.43 2.17
C GLY A 415 4.39 -10.01 0.76
N ASN A 416 3.29 -10.54 0.23
CA ASN A 416 3.13 -10.76 -1.22
C ASN A 416 2.18 -9.68 -1.77
N LEU A 417 2.45 -9.24 -3.00
CA LEU A 417 1.59 -8.39 -3.79
C LEU A 417 0.99 -9.20 -4.94
N GLN A 418 -0.33 -9.24 -4.99
CA GLN A 418 -1.08 -9.99 -5.99
C GLN A 418 -1.58 -9.03 -7.07
N TYR A 419 -1.34 -9.34 -8.34
CA TYR A 419 -1.81 -8.56 -9.50
C TYR A 419 -3.12 -9.14 -10.03
N TYR A 420 -4.06 -8.26 -10.34
CA TYR A 420 -5.39 -8.60 -10.83
C TYR A 420 -5.76 -7.77 -12.04
N LEU A 421 -6.56 -8.37 -12.91
CA LEU A 421 -7.20 -7.70 -14.02
C LEU A 421 -8.72 -7.82 -13.87
N TYR A 422 -9.41 -6.70 -14.01
CA TYR A 422 -10.86 -6.61 -14.01
C TYR A 422 -11.38 -6.67 -15.45
N ASN A 423 -12.40 -7.50 -15.69
CA ASN A 423 -13.00 -7.72 -17.00
C ASN A 423 -12.01 -8.16 -18.09
N TRP A 424 -10.92 -8.83 -17.70
CA TRP A 424 -9.94 -9.38 -18.61
C TRP A 424 -9.46 -10.73 -18.09
N ARG A 425 -9.47 -11.72 -18.97
CA ARG A 425 -8.88 -13.04 -18.71
C ARG A 425 -7.55 -13.14 -19.45
N CYS A 426 -6.56 -13.67 -18.77
CA CYS A 426 -5.30 -14.08 -19.36
C CYS A 426 -4.71 -15.26 -18.57
N PRO A 427 -3.80 -16.05 -19.18
CA PRO A 427 -3.01 -17.03 -18.45
C PRO A 427 -2.27 -16.36 -17.28
N GLY A 428 -2.05 -17.13 -16.21
CA GLY A 428 -1.19 -16.68 -15.12
C GLY A 428 0.23 -16.45 -15.62
N THR A 429 0.91 -15.45 -15.07
CA THR A 429 2.27 -15.09 -15.46
C THR A 429 3.20 -15.12 -14.25
N GLU A 430 4.45 -15.49 -14.50
CA GLU A 430 5.50 -15.45 -13.48
C GLU A 430 5.83 -13.99 -13.11
N SER A 431 6.31 -13.77 -11.88
CA SER A 431 6.74 -12.46 -11.38
C SER A 431 7.72 -11.75 -12.32
N GLU A 432 8.64 -12.51 -12.92
CA GLU A 432 9.69 -12.04 -13.83
C GLU A 432 9.15 -11.51 -15.15
N LYS A 433 7.89 -11.85 -15.47
CA LYS A 433 7.19 -11.42 -16.67
C LYS A 433 6.23 -10.25 -16.41
N VAL A 434 6.21 -9.73 -15.18
CA VAL A 434 5.50 -8.50 -14.80
C VAL A 434 6.46 -7.32 -14.87
N GLY A 435 6.15 -6.37 -15.75
CA GLY A 435 6.82 -5.07 -15.91
C GLY A 435 5.95 -3.88 -15.47
N LEU A 436 4.84 -4.14 -14.78
CA LEU A 436 4.00 -3.10 -14.18
C LEU A 436 4.37 -2.94 -12.71
N VAL A 437 4.78 -1.74 -12.31
CA VAL A 437 5.03 -1.39 -10.91
C VAL A 437 3.89 -0.49 -10.46
N LEU A 438 3.08 -0.96 -9.52
CA LEU A 438 1.96 -0.21 -8.92
C LEU A 438 2.43 0.45 -7.62
N GLN A 439 2.00 1.69 -7.41
CA GLN A 439 2.56 2.61 -6.41
C GLN A 439 1.94 2.47 -5.02
#